data_AF-A0A9D8X3U9-F1
#
_entry.id   AF-A0A9D8X3U9-F1
#
_cell.length_a   1.000
_cell.length_b   1.000
_cell.length_c   1.000
_cell.angle_alpha   90.00
_cell.angle_beta   90.00
_cell.angle_gamma   90.00
#
_symmetry.space_group_name_H-M   'P 1'
#
loop_
_entity.id
_entity.type
_entity.pdbx_description
1 polymer ?
#
loop_
_entity_poly.entity_id
_entity_poly.type
_entity_poly.pdbx_seq_one_letter_code
_entity_poly.pdbx_strand_id
1 'polypeptide(L)'
;MNGYSFKCEHLFYIFLKKHYCPNCGNKLLRKMVSAVINSESPEAKDYDFEVTDITVNGDMKFTHIKLYCNQCNKYYTIKEAKNNKF
;
A
#
# COMPACT_ATOMS: atom_id res chain seq x y z
N MET A 1 10.48 16.09 13.61
CA MET A 1 10.51 16.02 12.12
C MET A 1 9.37 15.12 11.71
N ASN A 2 8.50 15.56 10.79
CA ASN A 2 7.44 14.69 10.28
C ASN A 2 8.02 13.86 9.13
N GLY A 3 8.18 12.56 9.34
CA GLY A 3 8.68 11.65 8.33
C GLY A 3 7.60 11.30 7.31
N TYR A 4 8.00 11.04 6.06
CA TYR A 4 7.13 10.44 5.05
C TYR A 4 7.83 9.25 4.40
N SER A 5 7.12 8.13 4.29
CA SER A 5 7.56 6.95 3.54
C SER A 5 6.62 6.74 2.38
N PHE A 6 7.20 6.65 1.18
CA PHE A 6 6.50 6.25 -0.03
C PHE A 6 7.13 4.97 -0.55
N LYS A 7 6.39 3.86 -0.42
CA LYS A 7 6.87 2.55 -0.88
C LYS A 7 6.15 2.17 -2.17
N CYS A 8 6.86 2.28 -3.28
CA CYS A 8 6.36 1.92 -4.62
C CYS A 8 7.10 0.68 -5.13
N GLU A 9 6.83 -0.46 -4.52
CA GLU A 9 7.41 -1.75 -4.94
C GLU A 9 6.70 -2.28 -6.18
N HIS A 10 7.45 -2.94 -7.09
CA HIS A 10 6.90 -3.63 -8.26
C HIS A 10 6.18 -2.73 -9.28
N LEU A 11 6.82 -1.61 -9.63
CA LEU A 11 6.35 -0.65 -10.64
C LEU A 11 5.80 -1.31 -11.91
N PHE A 12 6.54 -2.25 -12.52
CA PHE A 12 6.08 -2.94 -13.73
C PHE A 12 4.75 -3.68 -13.53
N TYR A 13 4.62 -4.40 -12.41
CA TYR A 13 3.41 -5.15 -12.08
C TYR A 13 2.22 -4.21 -11.85
N ILE A 14 2.42 -3.11 -11.12
CA ILE A 14 1.36 -2.13 -10.83
C ILE A 14 0.94 -1.34 -12.07
N PHE A 15 1.91 -0.91 -12.88
CA PHE A 15 1.66 0.06 -13.94
C PHE A 15 1.31 -0.59 -15.28
N LEU A 16 1.91 -1.74 -15.63
CA LEU A 16 1.71 -2.41 -16.92
C LEU A 16 0.66 -3.51 -16.87
N LYS A 17 0.51 -4.23 -15.74
CA LYS A 17 -0.51 -5.27 -15.63
C LYS A 17 -1.88 -4.65 -15.38
N LYS A 18 -2.89 -5.09 -16.14
CA LYS A 18 -4.29 -4.82 -15.81
C LYS A 18 -4.71 -5.81 -14.73
N HIS A 19 -5.20 -5.30 -13.61
CA HIS A 19 -5.72 -6.13 -12.53
C HIS A 19 -7.25 -6.19 -12.56
N TYR A 20 -7.82 -7.33 -12.22
CA TYR A 20 -9.26 -7.54 -12.20
C TYR A 20 -9.72 -8.07 -10.84
N CYS A 21 -10.92 -7.66 -10.42
CA CYS A 21 -11.47 -8.08 -9.15
C CYS A 21 -11.77 -9.59 -9.18
N PRO A 22 -11.26 -10.39 -8.23
CA PRO A 22 -11.51 -11.83 -8.21
C PRO A 22 -12.99 -12.16 -7.96
N ASN A 23 -13.77 -11.24 -7.37
CA ASN A 23 -15.17 -11.47 -7.04
C ASN A 23 -16.13 -11.11 -8.19
N CYS A 24 -15.86 -10.03 -8.93
CA CYS A 24 -16.80 -9.51 -9.93
C CYS A 24 -16.20 -9.30 -11.33
N GLY A 25 -14.93 -9.63 -11.53
CA GLY A 25 -14.22 -9.47 -12.81
C GLY A 25 -13.95 -8.02 -13.25
N ASN A 26 -14.45 -7.01 -12.52
CA ASN A 26 -14.26 -5.62 -12.93
C ASN A 26 -12.80 -5.18 -12.78
N LYS A 27 -12.33 -4.30 -13.67
CA LYS A 27 -10.98 -3.76 -13.63
C LYS A 27 -10.75 -3.00 -12.32
N LEU A 28 -9.67 -3.34 -11.63
CA LEU A 28 -9.27 -2.66 -10.40
C LEU A 28 -8.61 -1.31 -10.71
N LEU A 29 -8.94 -0.31 -9.91
CA LEU A 29 -8.38 1.03 -9.96
C LEU A 29 -7.17 1.11 -9.03
N ARG A 30 -6.14 1.85 -9.43
CA ARG A 30 -5.01 2.15 -8.54
C ARG A 30 -5.37 3.34 -7.66
N LYS A 31 -5.22 3.22 -6.35
CA LYS A 31 -5.42 4.32 -5.40
C LYS A 31 -4.22 4.43 -4.47
N MET A 32 -3.73 5.65 -4.28
CA MET A 32 -2.79 5.95 -3.20
C MET A 32 -3.57 6.04 -1.90
N VAL A 33 -3.14 5.26 -0.92
CA VAL A 33 -3.71 5.27 0.43
C VAL A 33 -2.60 5.66 1.38
N SER A 34 -2.88 6.69 2.18
CA SER A 34 -1.96 7.18 3.19
C SER A 34 -2.52 6.98 4.59
N ALA A 35 -1.67 6.65 5.54
CA ALA A 35 -1.97 6.64 6.96
C ALA A 35 -0.83 7.32 7.71
N VAL A 36 -1.14 7.98 8.82
CA VAL A 36 -0.13 8.48 9.75
C VAL A 36 -0.04 7.47 10.88
N ILE A 37 1.14 6.90 11.08
CA ILE A 37 1.39 5.89 12.10
C ILE A 37 2.43 6.43 13.05
N ASN A 38 2.16 6.33 14.35
CA ASN A 38 3.11 6.70 15.38
C ASN A 38 4.03 5.50 15.67
N SER A 39 5.35 5.73 15.77
CA SER A 39 6.34 4.67 16.00
C SER A 39 6.13 3.88 17.31
N GLU A 40 5.44 4.45 18.29
CA GLU A 40 5.16 3.82 19.60
C GLU A 40 3.79 3.12 19.63
N SER A 41 3.02 3.21 18.55
CA SER A 41 1.70 2.58 18.47
C SER A 41 1.80 1.06 18.25
N PRO A 42 0.82 0.26 18.72
CA PRO A 42 0.82 -1.20 18.50
C PRO A 42 0.80 -1.62 17.02
N GLU A 43 0.31 -0.76 16.13
CA GLU A 43 0.27 -0.96 14.68
C GLU A 43 1.62 -0.65 14.00
N ALA A 44 2.55 0.04 14.68
CA ALA A 44 3.88 0.38 14.15
C ALA A 44 4.69 -0.85 13.72
N LYS A 45 4.45 -2.02 14.34
CA LYS A 45 5.09 -3.30 14.00
C LYS A 45 4.91 -3.74 12.54
N ASP A 46 3.87 -3.23 11.87
CA ASP A 46 3.55 -3.56 10.47
C ASP A 46 4.16 -2.54 9.49
N TYR A 47 4.90 -1.55 9.98
CA TYR A 47 5.45 -0.43 9.22
C TYR A 47 6.96 -0.26 9.43
N ASP A 48 7.62 0.25 8.39
CA ASP A 48 9.07 0.43 8.37
C ASP A 48 9.42 1.90 8.59
N PHE A 49 9.84 2.23 9.82
CA PHE A 49 10.19 3.59 10.24
C PHE A 49 11.66 3.95 9.92
N GLU A 50 12.40 3.04 9.30
CA GLU A 50 13.76 3.29 8.84
C GLU A 50 13.72 3.94 7.45
N VAL A 51 14.34 5.11 7.34
CA VAL A 51 14.55 5.80 6.08
C VAL A 51 16.04 5.96 5.88
N THR A 52 16.58 5.17 4.96
CA THR A 52 18.03 5.02 4.71
C THR A 52 18.77 4.61 5.99
N ASP A 53 19.41 5.54 6.67
CA ASP A 53 20.25 5.31 7.85
C ASP A 53 19.66 6.02 9.09
N ILE A 54 18.43 6.51 8.99
CA ILE A 54 17.75 7.28 10.03
C ILE A 54 16.49 6.54 10.46
N THR A 55 16.36 6.29 11.76
CA THR A 55 15.12 5.82 12.37
C THR A 55 14.24 7.00 12.74
N VAL A 56 13.00 7.01 12.25
CA VAL A 56 12.02 8.05 12.57
C VAL A 56 11.27 7.66 13.85
N ASN A 57 11.41 8.47 14.90
CA ASN A 57 10.60 8.36 16.12
C ASN A 57 9.44 9.37 16.06
N GLY A 58 8.24 8.92 16.44
CA GLY A 58 7.01 9.69 16.43
C GLY A 58 6.14 9.43 15.20
N ASP A 59 5.44 10.45 14.74
CA ASP A 59 4.48 10.33 13.64
C ASP A 59 5.15 10.29 12.27
N MET A 60 4.81 9.26 11.49
CA MET A 60 5.29 9.08 10.14
C MET A 60 4.13 8.79 9.19
N LYS A 61 4.08 9.50 8.06
CA LYS A 61 3.08 9.26 7.01
C LYS A 61 3.54 8.15 6.08
N PHE A 62 2.83 7.04 6.07
CA PHE A 62 3.04 5.93 5.16
C PHE A 62 2.08 6.02 3.99
N THR A 63 2.60 6.01 2.77
CA THR A 63 1.80 6.04 1.54
C THR A 63 2.11 4.83 0.66
N HIS A 64 1.07 4.09 0.30
CA HIS A 64 1.16 2.90 -0.53
C HIS A 64 0.10 2.90 -1.64
N ILE A 65 0.40 2.22 -2.75
CA ILE A 65 -0.59 1.96 -3.80
C ILE A 65 -1.39 0.70 -3.43
N LYS A 66 -2.71 0.82 -3.41
CA LYS A 66 -3.67 -0.29 -3.32
C LYS A 66 -4.49 -0.40 -4.61
N LEU A 67 -5.00 -1.60 -4.87
CA LEU A 67 -5.94 -1.88 -5.95
C LEU A 67 -7.36 -1.83 -5.38
N TYR A 68 -8.24 -1.07 -6.00
CA TYR A 68 -9.59 -0.81 -5.52
C TYR A 68 -10.63 -1.27 -6.53
N CYS A 69 -11.58 -2.09 -6.08
CA CYS A 69 -12.77 -2.43 -6.85
C CYS A 69 -13.90 -1.46 -6.50
N ASN A 70 -14.36 -0.67 -7.47
CA ASN A 70 -15.50 0.23 -7.29
C ASN A 70 -16.86 -0.49 -7.25
N GLN A 71 -16.94 -1.74 -7.73
CA GLN A 71 -18.17 -2.54 -7.68
C GLN A 71 -18.34 -3.24 -6.33
N CYS A 72 -17.28 -3.88 -5.83
CA CYS A 72 -17.30 -4.55 -4.52
C CYS A 72 -16.91 -3.65 -3.35
N ASN A 73 -16.56 -2.38 -3.62
CA ASN A 73 -16.03 -1.43 -2.64
C ASN A 73 -14.89 -1.99 -1.77
N LYS A 74 -14.00 -2.78 -2.38
CA LYS A 74 -12.94 -3.53 -1.69
C LYS A 74 -11.56 -3.10 -2.15
N TYR A 75 -10.64 -3.00 -1.19
CA TYR A 75 -9.23 -2.77 -1.43
C TYR A 75 -8.46 -4.08 -1.38
N TYR A 76 -7.46 -4.20 -2.23
CA TYR A 76 -6.49 -5.27 -2.29
C TYR A 76 -5.09 -4.68 -2.28
N THR A 77 -4.18 -5.31 -1.56
CA THR A 77 -2.75 -5.00 -1.62
C THR A 77 -2.13 -5.58 -2.89
N ILE A 78 -0.97 -5.03 -3.28
CA ILE A 78 -0.20 -5.56 -4.40
C ILE A 78 0.29 -7.00 -4.11
N LYS A 79 0.59 -7.30 -2.84
CA LYS A 79 0.96 -8.66 -2.40
C LYS A 79 -0.18 -9.65 -2.63
N GLU A 80 -1.42 -9.30 -2.26
CA GLU A 80 -2.59 -10.14 -2.51
C GLU A 80 -2.82 -10.38 -4.01
N ALA A 81 -2.71 -9.34 -4.84
CA ALA A 81 -2.87 -9.50 -6.29
C ALA A 81 -1.81 -10.42 -6.89
N LYS A 82 -0.55 -10.32 -6.42
CA LYS A 82 0.52 -11.22 -6.85
C LYS A 82 0.26 -12.67 -6.48
N ASN A 83 -0.10 -12.92 -5.22
CA ASN A 83 -0.32 -14.27 -4.71
C ASN A 83 -1.53 -14.94 -5.38
N ASN A 84 -2.60 -14.17 -5.64
CA ASN A 84 -3.82 -14.67 -6.28
C ASN A 84 -3.83 -14.50 -7.80
N LYS A 85 -2.73 -14.04 -8.40
CA LYS A 85 -2.49 -13.88 -9.84
C LYS A 85 -3.48 -13.00 -10.63
N PHE A 86 -4.32 -12.18 -10.00
CA PHE A 86 -5.25 -11.29 -10.71
C PHE A 86 -4.70 -9.89 -11.04
#